data_AF-A0A2Z6SCR9-F1
#
_entry.id   AF-A0A2Z6SCR9-F1
#
_cell.length_a   1.000
_cell.length_b   1.000
_cell.length_c   1.000
_cell.angle_alpha   90.00
_cell.angle_beta   90.00
_cell.angle_gamma   90.00
#
_symmetry.space_group_name_H-M   'P 1'
#
loop_
_entity.id
_entity.type
_entity.pdbx_description
1 polymer ?
#
loop_
_entity_poly.entity_id
_entity_poly.type
_entity_poly.pdbx_seq_one_letter_code
_entity_poly.pdbx_strand_id
1 'polypeptide(L)'
;MTEILVRLKNYGTLVVDSLEAMRNEYGDDYDYLYGIVTTARDWHFLLYTPRRISQGSKLPLSIEFSENALDKKSAEYQTLCNGVRKVLSVVVGIIKDRACAEEEPDRKRARVVGYRSKK
;
A
#
# COMPACT_ATOMS: atom_id res chain seq x y z
N MET A 1 7.68 9.02 -11.89
CA MET A 1 7.99 8.82 -10.45
C MET A 1 7.68 10.07 -9.62
N THR A 2 8.13 11.28 -10.02
CA THR A 2 7.96 12.53 -9.25
C THR A 2 6.51 13.00 -9.13
N GLU A 3 5.67 12.79 -10.15
CA GLU A 3 4.35 13.41 -10.20
C GLU A 3 3.35 12.86 -9.16
N ILE A 4 3.34 11.54 -8.92
CA ILE A 4 2.49 10.93 -7.89
C ILE A 4 2.93 11.35 -6.49
N LEU A 5 4.23 11.34 -6.21
CA LEU A 5 4.76 11.74 -4.90
C LEU A 5 4.51 13.24 -4.64
N VAL A 6 4.60 14.09 -5.67
CA VAL A 6 4.25 15.51 -5.59
C VAL A 6 2.76 15.69 -5.28
N ARG A 7 1.87 14.94 -5.95
CA ARG A 7 0.44 14.98 -5.66
C ARG A 7 0.13 14.51 -4.24
N LEU A 8 0.79 13.45 -3.76
CA LEU A 8 0.58 12.92 -2.41
C LEU A 8 1.01 13.90 -1.30
N LYS A 9 2.08 14.68 -1.53
CA LYS A 9 2.51 15.75 -0.62
C LYS A 9 1.44 16.83 -0.39
N ASN A 10 0.52 17.02 -1.33
CA ASN A 10 -0.58 17.98 -1.17
C ASN A 10 -1.67 17.48 -0.20
N TYR A 11 -1.70 16.19 0.12
CA TYR A 11 -2.67 15.59 1.03
C TYR A 11 -2.12 15.35 2.45
N GLY A 12 -0.83 15.58 2.67
CA GLY A 12 -0.18 15.43 3.98
C GLY A 12 1.34 15.30 3.88
N THR A 13 2.01 15.29 5.03
CA THR A 13 3.46 15.09 5.10
C THR A 13 3.80 13.66 4.65
N LEU A 14 4.57 13.54 3.56
CA LEU A 14 5.04 12.26 3.05
C LEU A 14 6.36 11.86 3.73
N VAL A 15 6.38 10.71 4.40
CA VAL A 15 7.63 10.15 4.94
C VAL A 15 7.83 8.71 4.49
N VAL A 16 9.09 8.35 4.30
CA VAL A 16 9.51 7.02 3.88
C VAL A 16 9.91 6.24 5.12
N ASP A 17 9.14 5.22 5.49
CA ASP A 17 9.39 4.35 6.64
C ASP A 17 9.03 2.89 6.30
N SER A 18 9.53 1.92 7.05
CA SER A 18 9.12 0.52 6.88
C SER A 18 7.68 0.32 7.39
N LEU A 19 6.88 -0.50 6.70
CA LEU A 19 5.54 -0.91 7.18
C LEU A 19 5.56 -1.45 8.60
N GLU A 20 6.59 -2.21 8.96
CA GLU A 20 6.80 -2.72 10.33
C GLU A 20 7.08 -1.60 11.34
N ALA A 21 7.91 -0.62 10.96
CA ALA A 21 8.24 0.51 11.83
C ALA A 21 7.01 1.38 12.09
N MET A 22 6.18 1.58 11.06
CA MET A 22 4.93 2.30 11.16
C MET A 22 3.90 1.59 12.06
N ARG A 23 3.81 0.26 11.98
CA ARG A 23 2.91 -0.51 12.86
C ARG A 23 3.28 -0.33 14.34
N ASN A 24 4.58 -0.32 14.64
CA ASN A 24 5.06 -0.20 16.01
C ASN A 24 4.93 1.23 16.58
N GLU A 25 5.00 2.26 15.74
CA GLU A 25 4.86 3.67 16.17
C GLU A 25 3.42 4.03 16.57
N TYR A 26 2.42 3.48 15.88
CA TYR A 26 1.00 3.78 16.09
C TYR A 26 0.25 2.70 16.88
N GLY A 27 0.97 1.98 17.75
CA GLY A 27 0.47 0.83 18.51
C GLY A 27 -0.97 1.00 19.02
N ASP A 28 -1.81 -0.01 18.74
CA ASP A 28 -3.25 -0.16 19.07
C ASP A 28 -4.20 0.98 18.67
N ASP A 29 -3.69 2.12 18.21
CA ASP A 29 -4.48 3.25 17.72
C ASP A 29 -4.74 3.02 16.22
N TYR A 30 -5.73 2.16 15.92
CA TYR A 30 -6.13 1.72 14.58
C TYR A 30 -6.65 2.83 13.63
N ASP A 31 -6.19 4.06 13.82
CA ASP A 31 -6.52 5.25 13.06
C ASP A 31 -5.74 5.36 11.75
N TYR A 32 -5.10 4.28 11.32
CA TYR A 32 -4.43 4.22 10.03
C TYR A 32 -5.30 3.53 8.95
N LEU A 33 -5.12 3.89 7.69
CA LEU A 33 -5.69 3.27 6.49
C LEU A 33 -4.56 2.83 5.55
N TYR A 34 -4.61 1.58 5.10
CA TYR A 34 -3.72 1.12 4.04
C TYR A 34 -4.20 1.63 2.67
N GLY A 35 -3.29 2.19 1.89
CA GLY A 35 -3.55 2.67 0.53
C GLY A 35 -2.61 2.00 -0.47
N ILE A 36 -3.10 1.76 -1.68
CA ILE A 36 -2.28 1.27 -2.80
C ILE A 36 -2.46 2.25 -3.96
N VAL A 37 -1.36 2.77 -4.46
CA VAL A 37 -1.33 3.64 -5.65
C VAL A 37 -0.45 2.98 -6.69
N THR A 38 -0.95 2.81 -7.91
CA THR A 38 -0.21 2.13 -8.97
C THR A 38 -0.25 2.89 -10.30
N THR A 39 0.85 2.83 -11.04
CA THR A 39 0.98 3.27 -12.45
C THR A 39 0.89 2.10 -13.43
N ALA A 40 0.30 0.97 -13.00
CA ALA A 40 0.39 -0.37 -13.59
C ALA A 40 1.79 -1.02 -13.45
N ARG A 41 2.86 -0.26 -13.67
CA ARG A 41 4.25 -0.74 -13.49
C ARG A 41 4.72 -0.62 -12.05
N ASP A 42 4.60 0.57 -11.47
CA ASP A 42 5.06 0.83 -10.11
C ASP A 42 3.90 0.70 -9.12
N TRP A 43 4.15 -0.03 -8.03
CA TRP A 43 3.19 -0.22 -6.94
C TRP A 43 3.71 0.43 -5.67
N HIS A 44 3.01 1.47 -5.22
CA HIS A 44 3.27 2.20 -3.99
C HIS A 44 2.30 1.73 -2.90
N PHE A 45 2.85 1.20 -1.81
CA PHE A 45 2.09 0.83 -0.63
C PHE A 45 2.21 1.96 0.40
N LEU A 46 1.06 2.48 0.80
CA LEU A 46 0.92 3.64 1.66
C LEU A 46 0.19 3.29 2.95
N LEU A 47 0.54 4.01 3.99
CA LEU A 47 -0.17 4.08 5.25
C LEU A 47 -0.63 5.52 5.46
N TYR A 48 -1.92 5.73 5.59
CA TYR A 48 -2.52 7.02 5.90
C TYR A 48 -2.92 7.06 7.36
N THR A 49 -2.47 8.05 8.11
CA THR A 49 -3.06 8.47 9.39
C THR A 49 -3.61 9.88 9.22
N PRO A 50 -4.54 10.36 10.09
CA PRO A 50 -5.09 11.71 10.00
C PRO A 50 -4.02 12.82 9.91
N ARG A 51 -2.80 12.57 10.39
CA ARG A 51 -1.69 13.53 10.39
C ARG A 51 -0.67 13.32 9.28
N ARG A 52 -0.55 12.12 8.70
CA ARG A 52 0.61 11.76 7.88
C ARG A 52 0.29 10.71 6.83
N ILE A 53 0.94 10.83 5.68
CA ILE A 53 1.00 9.76 4.69
C ILE A 53 2.40 9.20 4.73
N SER A 54 2.51 7.90 4.94
CA SER A 54 3.79 7.23 5.00
C SER A 54 3.86 6.16 3.92
N GLN A 55 4.99 6.06 3.24
CA GLN A 55 5.23 5.05 2.21
C GLN A 55 6.05 3.93 2.81
N GLY A 56 5.57 2.69 2.66
CA GLY A 56 6.13 1.48 3.29
C GLY A 56 7.52 1.07 2.82
N SER A 57 8.02 1.71 1.76
CA SER A 57 9.33 1.45 1.17
C SER A 57 9.89 2.69 0.50
N LYS A 58 11.22 2.80 0.41
CA LYS A 58 11.89 3.91 -0.30
C LYS A 58 11.67 3.88 -1.81
N LEU A 59 11.52 2.67 -2.37
CA LEU A 59 11.28 2.44 -3.79
C LEU A 59 9.97 1.68 -3.97
N PRO A 60 9.17 2.00 -4.99
CA PRO A 60 7.99 1.20 -5.33
C PRO A 60 8.39 -0.21 -5.72
N LEU A 61 7.46 -1.14 -5.54
CA LEU A 61 7.60 -2.46 -6.13
C LEU A 61 7.26 -2.34 -7.61
N SER A 62 8.27 -2.46 -8.47
CA SER A 62 8.07 -2.36 -9.92
C SER A 62 7.85 -3.73 -10.54
N ILE A 63 6.88 -3.81 -11.44
CA ILE A 63 6.63 -4.95 -12.31
C ILE A 63 6.92 -4.50 -13.73
N GLU A 64 7.97 -5.08 -14.30
CA GLU A 64 8.29 -4.88 -15.71
C GLU A 64 7.44 -5.81 -16.57
N PHE A 65 6.89 -5.24 -17.64
CA PHE A 65 6.17 -5.97 -18.67
C PHE A 65 6.85 -5.70 -20.01
N SER A 66 7.17 -6.78 -20.71
CA SER A 66 7.71 -6.77 -22.07
C SER A 66 6.91 -7.72 -22.95
N GLU A 67 6.98 -7.54 -24.26
CA GLU A 67 6.28 -8.39 -25.22
C GLU A 67 6.76 -9.86 -25.14
N ASN A 68 8.05 -10.08 -24.83
CA ASN A 68 8.61 -11.41 -24.61
C ASN A 68 7.91 -12.17 -23.48
N ALA A 69 7.37 -11.46 -22.48
CA ALA A 69 6.62 -12.06 -21.39
C ALA A 69 5.26 -12.65 -21.84
N LEU A 70 4.85 -12.50 -23.09
CA LEU A 70 3.69 -13.21 -23.64
C LEU A 70 3.96 -14.70 -23.85
N ASP A 71 5.22 -15.11 -24.03
CA ASP A 71 5.61 -16.52 -24.06
C ASP A 71 5.79 -17.06 -22.64
N LYS A 72 4.96 -18.03 -22.25
CA LYS A 72 5.01 -18.68 -20.93
C LYS A 72 6.33 -19.40 -20.63
N LYS A 73 7.10 -19.76 -21.66
CA LYS A 73 8.41 -20.41 -21.52
C LYS A 73 9.58 -19.42 -21.41
N SER A 74 9.33 -18.13 -21.64
CA SER A 74 10.36 -17.09 -21.58
C SER A 74 10.82 -16.82 -20.15
N ALA A 75 12.04 -16.27 -20.02
CA ALA A 75 12.55 -15.80 -18.73
C ALA A 75 11.79 -14.54 -18.25
N GLU A 76 11.30 -13.74 -19.19
CA GLU A 76 10.55 -12.52 -18.95
C GLU A 76 9.17 -12.82 -18.34
N TYR A 77 8.48 -13.87 -18.79
CA TYR A 77 7.24 -14.32 -18.15
C TYR A 77 7.48 -14.75 -16.70
N GLN A 78 8.57 -15.50 -16.44
CA GLN A 78 8.92 -15.88 -15.06
C GLN A 78 9.23 -14.66 -14.20
N THR A 79 9.92 -13.66 -14.76
CA THR A 79 10.21 -12.39 -14.08
C THR A 79 8.92 -11.63 -13.75
N LEU A 80 8.00 -11.53 -14.71
CA LEU A 80 6.68 -10.93 -14.53
C LEU A 80 5.89 -11.64 -13.42
N CYS A 81 5.78 -12.98 -13.47
CA CYS A 81 5.09 -13.76 -12.44
C CYS A 81 5.71 -13.58 -11.05
N ASN A 82 7.05 -13.52 -10.96
CA ASN A 82 7.73 -13.26 -9.71
C ASN A 82 7.44 -11.85 -9.17
N GLY A 83 7.38 -10.84 -10.04
CA GLY A 83 6.97 -9.48 -9.68
C GLY A 83 5.54 -9.45 -9.12
N VAL A 84 4.58 -10.05 -9.84
CA VAL A 84 3.18 -10.16 -9.42
C VAL A 84 3.05 -10.90 -8.08
N ARG A 85 3.78 -12.02 -7.92
CA ARG A 85 3.78 -12.80 -6.68
C ARG A 85 4.27 -11.98 -5.49
N LYS A 86 5.29 -11.13 -5.67
CA LYS A 86 5.77 -10.21 -4.63
C LYS A 86 4.68 -9.19 -4.25
N VAL A 87 4.03 -8.55 -5.24
CA VAL A 87 2.93 -7.59 -4.99
C VAL A 87 1.80 -8.26 -4.21
N LEU A 88 1.33 -9.43 -4.66
CA LEU A 88 0.27 -10.16 -3.99
C LEU A 88 0.65 -10.57 -2.56
N SER A 89 1.92 -10.93 -2.34
CA SER A 89 2.41 -11.28 -1.00
C SER A 89 2.30 -10.10 -0.03
N VAL A 90 2.63 -8.87 -0.49
CA VAL A 90 2.46 -7.65 0.31
C VAL A 90 0.98 -7.37 0.57
N VAL A 91 0.11 -7.47 -0.45
CA VAL A 91 -1.34 -7.26 -0.31
C VAL A 91 -1.94 -8.24 0.70
N VAL A 92 -1.58 -9.53 0.62
CA VAL A 92 -2.03 -10.55 1.58
C VAL A 92 -1.52 -10.24 2.99
N GLY A 93 -0.27 -9.78 3.13
CA GLY A 93 0.27 -9.34 4.42
C GLY A 93 -0.55 -8.22 5.05
N ILE A 94 -0.88 -7.19 4.27
CA ILE A 94 -1.74 -6.06 4.69
C ILE A 94 -3.14 -6.54 5.11
N ILE A 95 -3.75 -7.44 4.34
CA ILE A 95 -5.09 -7.97 4.65
C ILE A 95 -5.05 -8.79 5.95
N LYS A 96 -4.04 -9.63 6.15
CA LYS A 96 -3.86 -10.41 7.37
C LYS A 96 -3.67 -9.52 8.59
N ASP A 97 -2.79 -8.52 8.48
CA ASP A 97 -2.56 -7.52 9.53
C ASP A 97 -3.87 -6.86 9.95
N ARG A 98 -4.67 -6.41 8.96
CA ARG A 98 -6.02 -5.88 9.22
C ARG A 98 -6.96 -6.88 9.86
N ALA A 99 -7.03 -8.10 9.36
CA ALA A 99 -7.96 -9.10 9.89
C ALA A 99 -7.64 -9.46 11.35
N CYS A 100 -6.36 -9.48 11.73
CA CYS A 100 -5.92 -9.69 13.11
C CYS A 100 -6.17 -8.47 14.02
N ALA A 101 -6.10 -7.26 13.46
CA ALA A 101 -6.36 -6.01 14.18
C ALA A 101 -7.85 -5.74 14.49
N GLU A 102 -8.78 -6.34 13.74
CA GLU A 102 -10.21 -5.96 13.75
C GLU A 102 -11.07 -6.89 14.63
N GLU A 103 -10.65 -7.14 15.88
CA GLU A 103 -11.53 -7.82 16.84
C GLU A 103 -12.73 -6.95 17.29
N GLU A 104 -12.74 -5.63 17.01
CA GLU A 104 -13.92 -4.74 17.21
C GLU A 104 -14.39 -4.03 15.90
N PRO A 105 -15.30 -4.64 15.13
CA PRO A 105 -15.74 -4.15 13.81
C PRO A 105 -16.58 -2.86 13.86
N ASP A 106 -17.20 -2.54 14.99
CA ASP A 106 -18.09 -1.36 15.13
C ASP A 106 -17.32 -0.03 15.09
N ARG A 107 -16.10 -0.01 15.66
CA ARG A 107 -15.23 1.18 15.62
C ARG A 107 -14.82 1.51 14.18
N LYS A 108 -14.54 0.50 13.36
CA LYS A 108 -14.17 0.69 11.95
C LYS A 108 -15.33 1.23 11.12
N ARG A 109 -16.55 0.67 11.31
CA ARG A 109 -17.76 1.15 10.63
C ARG A 109 -18.08 2.60 10.96
N ALA A 110 -18.04 2.99 12.24
CA ALA A 110 -18.30 4.36 12.65
C ALA A 110 -17.32 5.36 12.00
N ARG A 111 -16.04 4.98 11.85
CA ARG A 111 -15.01 5.82 11.22
C ARG A 111 -15.22 6.02 9.72
N VAL A 112 -15.46 4.95 8.96
CA VAL A 112 -15.71 5.05 7.51
C VAL A 112 -16.92 5.93 7.21
N VAL A 113 -17.97 5.82 8.04
CA VAL A 113 -19.14 6.68 7.97
C VAL A 113 -18.76 8.14 8.28
N GLY A 114 -17.99 8.40 9.33
CA GLY A 114 -17.54 9.75 9.68
C GLY A 114 -16.75 10.47 8.56
N TYR A 115 -15.89 9.76 7.83
CA TYR A 115 -15.18 10.32 6.66
C TYR A 115 -16.12 10.61 5.49
N ARG A 116 -17.15 9.78 5.27
CA ARG A 116 -18.15 9.98 4.22
C ARG A 116 -19.08 11.16 4.51
N SER A 117 -19.39 11.40 5.78
CA SER A 117 -20.34 12.44 6.20
C SER A 117 -19.76 13.86 6.24
N LYS A 118 -18.43 14.02 6.09
CA LYS A 118 -17.75 15.32 6.03
C LYS A 118 -17.67 15.88 4.59
N LYS A 119 -18.51 15.39 3.69
CA LYS A 119 -18.56 15.79 2.29
C LYS A 119 -19.86 16.51 1.98
#